data_AF-A0A399Z760-F1
#
_entry.id   AF-A0A399Z760-F1
#
_cell.length_a   1.000
_cell.length_b   1.000
_cell.length_c   1.000
_cell.angle_alpha   90.00
_cell.angle_beta   90.00
_cell.angle_gamma   90.00
#
_symmetry.space_group_name_H-M   'P 1'
#
loop_
_entity.id
_entity.type
_entity.pdbx_description
1 polymer ?
#
loop_
_entity_poly.entity_id
_entity_poly.type
_entity_poly.pdbx_seq_one_letter_code
_entity_poly.pdbx_strand_id
1 'polypeptide(L)'
;MSSFSGTNLPSLLLAAAAVFLFSAGVRAIAMGSRTIYFRHRRQRVLAGWWMTGAGLALGLVAFLVFRPGGSFLPASPTPAAPAQTVSPTAPPTRTAPPAPTLPTKPAFTSAASPTPHLPLSLEIMVISTVTPQPSATIGDIRFAEALQDNYPVGNRVEWRNPLKRMYASFAYTHMTYGVQFTALWFRNGELVAFESGPWKTGGHGRVAVKWEPAPQEWHPGEYEVQFFVGTEWKATGRFSLKGNPPTSTFTPTLTPSPTPTATVTPAK
;
A
#
# COMPACT_ATOMS: atom_id res chain seq x y z
N MET A 1 34.15 40.62 14.34
CA MET A 1 34.21 39.20 14.75
C MET A 1 33.04 38.96 15.70
N SER A 2 31.88 38.61 15.17
CA SER A 2 30.63 38.45 15.93
C SER A 2 30.28 36.97 16.00
N SER A 3 30.26 36.45 17.23
CA SER A 3 29.88 35.08 17.56
C SER A 3 28.48 34.77 17.04
N PHE A 4 28.41 34.03 15.94
CA PHE A 4 27.21 33.28 15.56
C PHE A 4 26.93 32.29 16.69
N SER A 5 25.81 32.53 17.38
CA SER A 5 25.29 31.73 18.48
C SER A 5 25.11 30.26 18.07
N GLY A 6 26.10 29.41 18.35
CA GLY A 6 26.10 27.97 18.06
C GLY A 6 25.02 27.16 18.80
N THR A 7 24.20 27.81 19.62
CA THR A 7 23.14 27.20 20.44
C THR A 7 21.79 27.05 19.72
N ASN A 8 21.54 27.77 18.62
CA ASN A 8 20.22 27.76 17.94
C ASN A 8 20.16 26.82 16.71
N LEU A 9 21.32 26.42 16.19
CA LEU A 9 21.42 25.49 15.08
C LEU A 9 20.87 24.07 15.40
N PRO A 10 21.17 23.45 16.56
CA PRO A 10 20.66 22.12 16.86
C PRO A 10 19.13 22.10 17.08
N SER A 11 18.57 23.17 17.65
CA SER A 11 17.13 23.30 17.87
C SER A 11 16.34 23.48 16.56
N LEU A 12 16.89 24.22 15.59
CA LEU A 12 16.32 24.32 14.24
C LEU A 12 16.36 22.99 13.48
N LEU A 13 17.46 22.23 13.60
CA LEU A 13 17.57 20.89 12.98
C LEU A 13 16.56 19.89 13.58
N LEU A 14 16.37 19.91 14.90
CA LEU A 14 15.37 19.09 15.59
C LEU A 14 13.94 19.44 15.16
N ALA A 15 13.63 20.73 15.03
CA ALA A 15 12.32 21.18 14.55
C ALA A 15 12.05 20.74 13.10
N ALA A 16 13.04 20.87 12.21
CA ALA A 16 12.93 20.40 10.82
C ALA A 16 12.74 18.88 10.74
N ALA A 17 13.49 18.12 11.53
CA ALA A 17 13.35 16.66 11.62
C ALA A 17 11.95 16.24 12.14
N ALA A 18 11.41 16.96 13.13
CA ALA A 18 10.07 16.71 13.66
C ALA A 18 8.97 16.94 12.59
N VAL A 19 9.06 18.04 11.83
CA VAL A 19 8.11 18.34 10.75
C VAL A 19 8.23 17.32 9.61
N PHE A 20 9.45 16.90 9.27
CA PHE A 20 9.68 15.85 8.27
C PHE A 20 9.07 14.50 8.69
N LEU A 21 9.32 14.06 9.92
CA LEU A 21 8.77 12.81 10.45
C LEU A 21 7.24 12.85 10.58
N PHE A 22 6.67 13.97 11.03
CA PHE A 22 5.23 14.16 11.14
C PHE A 22 4.55 14.13 9.76
N SER A 23 5.08 14.86 8.79
CA SER A 23 4.52 14.88 7.43
C SER A 23 4.69 13.54 6.70
N ALA A 24 5.81 12.84 6.90
CA ALA A 24 5.99 11.48 6.41
C ALA A 24 4.99 10.49 7.05
N GLY A 25 4.73 10.61 8.35
CA GLY A 25 3.73 9.82 9.07
C GLY A 25 2.31 10.06 8.57
N VAL A 26 1.90 11.32 8.40
CA VAL A 26 0.58 11.69 7.86
C VAL A 26 0.39 11.16 6.43
N ARG A 27 1.42 11.27 5.58
CA ARG A 27 1.38 10.72 4.20
C ARG A 27 1.29 9.20 4.20
N ALA A 28 2.00 8.52 5.10
CA ALA A 28 1.91 7.07 5.26
C ALA A 28 0.51 6.60 5.72
N ILE A 29 -0.18 7.39 6.55
CA ILE A 29 -1.56 7.13 7.00
C ILE A 29 -2.55 7.39 5.85
N ALA A 30 -2.36 8.47 5.09
CA ALA A 30 -3.22 8.81 3.96
C ALA A 30 -3.17 7.78 2.82
N MET A 31 -2.01 7.19 2.54
CA MET A 31 -1.86 6.11 1.55
C MET A 31 -2.47 4.77 2.00
N GLY A 32 -2.76 4.61 3.30
CA GLY A 32 -3.36 3.38 3.85
C GLY A 32 -4.89 3.30 3.76
N SER A 33 -5.58 4.38 3.41
CA SER A 33 -7.05 4.48 3.51
C SER A 33 -7.83 3.96 2.28
N ARG A 34 -7.14 3.50 1.23
CA ARG A 34 -7.75 2.96 -0.01
C ARG A 34 -7.51 1.47 -0.25
N THR A 35 -7.28 0.67 0.79
CA THR A 35 -7.16 -0.79 0.66
C THR A 35 -8.19 -1.51 1.52
N ILE A 36 -8.89 -2.47 0.92
CA ILE A 36 -10.06 -3.18 1.47
C ILE A 36 -9.68 -4.20 2.58
N TYR A 37 -8.40 -4.37 2.94
CA TYR A 37 -7.95 -5.37 3.92
C TYR A 37 -7.58 -4.80 5.31
N PHE A 38 -8.41 -5.11 6.32
CA PHE A 38 -8.34 -4.63 7.71
C PHE A 38 -7.12 -5.11 8.53
N ARG A 39 -6.49 -6.26 8.20
CA ARG A 39 -5.41 -6.83 9.05
C ARG A 39 -4.04 -6.17 8.85
N HIS A 40 -3.73 -5.64 7.67
CA HIS A 40 -2.49 -4.87 7.45
C HIS A 40 -2.55 -3.45 8.04
N ARG A 41 -3.75 -2.96 8.35
CA ARG A 41 -3.97 -1.67 9.02
C ARG A 41 -3.45 -1.69 10.45
N ARG A 42 -3.64 -2.78 11.21
CA ARG A 42 -3.33 -2.80 12.66
C ARG A 42 -1.82 -2.70 12.97
N GLN A 43 -0.96 -3.38 12.21
CA GLN A 43 0.50 -3.31 12.43
C GLN A 43 1.10 -1.97 11.97
N ARG A 44 0.57 -1.38 10.88
CA ARG A 44 1.01 -0.05 10.42
C ARG A 44 0.44 1.10 11.28
N VAL A 45 -0.77 0.93 11.83
CA VAL A 45 -1.39 1.90 12.76
C VAL A 45 -0.70 1.88 14.12
N LEU A 46 -0.31 0.73 14.66
CA LEU A 46 0.45 0.67 15.93
C LEU A 46 1.85 1.29 15.79
N ALA A 47 2.55 1.03 14.67
CA ALA A 47 3.82 1.67 14.36
C ALA A 47 3.67 3.19 14.12
N GLY A 48 2.64 3.60 13.38
CA GLY A 48 2.34 5.01 13.16
C GLY A 48 1.94 5.75 14.44
N TRP A 49 1.24 5.08 15.35
CA TRP A 49 0.85 5.63 16.65
C TRP A 49 2.08 5.82 17.56
N TRP A 50 3.00 4.86 17.60
CA TRP A 50 4.30 5.02 18.28
C TRP A 50 5.14 6.16 17.68
N MET A 51 5.19 6.28 16.35
CA MET A 51 5.92 7.36 15.68
C MET A 51 5.30 8.75 15.93
N THR A 52 3.97 8.82 16.00
CA THR A 52 3.25 10.08 16.31
C THR A 52 3.50 10.50 17.75
N GLY A 53 3.44 9.55 18.70
CA GLY A 53 3.78 9.79 20.10
C GLY A 53 5.22 10.24 20.30
N ALA A 54 6.17 9.59 19.60
CA ALA A 54 7.58 9.95 19.66
C ALA A 54 7.84 11.37 19.10
N GLY A 55 7.22 11.75 17.99
CA GLY A 55 7.35 13.10 17.42
C GLY A 55 6.78 14.19 18.33
N LEU A 56 5.65 13.92 18.99
CA LEU A 56 5.03 14.87 19.92
C LEU A 56 5.87 15.05 21.19
N ALA A 57 6.45 13.96 21.71
CA ALA A 57 7.37 13.99 22.84
C ALA A 57 8.65 14.79 22.52
N LEU A 58 9.23 14.59 21.33
CA LEU A 58 10.39 15.37 20.87
C LEU A 58 10.07 16.86 20.68
N GLY A 59 8.89 17.19 20.15
CA GLY A 59 8.42 18.57 20.03
C GLY A 59 8.26 19.25 21.40
N LEU A 60 7.73 18.52 22.39
CA LEU A 60 7.60 19.00 23.77
C LEU A 60 8.99 19.26 24.40
N VAL A 61 9.95 18.35 24.21
CA VAL A 61 11.32 18.53 24.69
C VAL A 61 11.99 19.73 24.03
N ALA A 62 11.81 19.91 22.71
CA ALA A 62 12.31 21.08 22.00
C ALA A 62 11.71 22.39 22.53
N PHE A 63 10.40 22.40 22.83
CA PHE A 63 9.72 23.55 23.43
C PHE A 63 10.24 23.86 24.85
N LEU A 64 10.46 22.85 25.67
CA LEU A 64 10.99 23.03 27.04
C LEU A 64 12.45 23.52 27.07
N VAL A 65 13.24 23.16 26.06
CA VAL A 65 14.64 23.61 25.92
C VAL A 65 14.74 24.98 25.25
N PHE A 66 13.71 25.40 24.50
CA PHE A 66 13.67 26.69 23.84
C PHE A 66 13.52 27.83 24.86
N ARG A 67 14.61 28.55 25.13
CA ARG A 67 14.59 29.80 25.90
C ARG A 67 14.40 30.98 24.95
N PRO A 68 13.26 31.69 24.96
CA PRO A 68 13.05 32.84 24.09
C PRO A 68 13.92 34.00 24.55
N GLY A 69 14.90 34.38 23.74
CA GLY A 69 15.74 35.56 23.95
C GLY A 69 15.55 36.58 22.84
N GLY A 70 14.98 37.75 23.18
CA GLY A 70 15.38 39.06 22.67
C GLY A 70 14.98 39.50 21.26
N SER A 71 13.90 40.29 21.21
CA SER A 71 13.71 41.54 20.44
C SER A 71 14.10 41.60 18.95
N PHE A 72 13.08 41.63 18.09
CA PHE A 72 13.15 42.16 16.74
C PHE A 72 13.32 43.68 16.77
N LEU A 73 14.42 44.21 16.23
CA LEU A 73 14.52 45.62 15.86
C LEU A 73 14.17 45.76 14.37
N PRO A 74 13.24 46.65 13.99
CA PRO A 74 13.02 47.00 12.59
C PRO A 74 14.09 48.02 12.17
N ALA A 75 14.92 47.70 11.17
CA ALA A 75 15.79 48.69 10.55
C ALA A 75 15.01 49.45 9.47
N SER A 76 14.88 50.76 9.74
CA SER A 76 14.19 51.81 8.99
C SER A 76 14.66 51.96 7.53
N PRO A 77 13.76 52.35 6.60
CA PRO A 77 14.10 52.65 5.20
C PRO A 77 14.83 54.00 5.08
N THR A 78 15.91 54.04 4.29
CA THR A 78 16.64 55.28 3.93
C THR A 78 16.23 55.75 2.52
N PRO A 79 16.15 57.07 2.25
CA PRO A 79 15.35 57.65 1.16
C PRO A 79 16.00 57.66 -0.23
N ALA A 80 15.14 57.87 -1.23
CA ALA A 80 15.38 57.92 -2.66
C ALA A 80 16.03 59.22 -3.18
N ALA A 81 16.69 59.14 -4.35
CA ALA A 81 16.61 60.06 -5.51
C ALA A 81 17.80 59.86 -6.49
N PRO A 82 17.76 60.30 -7.77
CA PRO A 82 16.62 60.56 -8.66
C PRO A 82 16.74 59.86 -10.04
N ALA A 83 15.69 60.06 -10.82
CA ALA A 83 15.33 59.47 -12.11
C ALA A 83 16.34 59.68 -13.25
N GLN A 84 16.40 58.69 -14.16
CA GLN A 84 16.64 58.94 -15.58
C GLN A 84 15.58 58.24 -16.41
N THR A 85 14.86 59.08 -17.15
CA THR A 85 13.83 58.76 -18.14
C THR A 85 14.51 58.44 -19.47
N VAL A 86 14.24 57.28 -20.07
CA VAL A 86 14.28 57.15 -21.54
C VAL A 86 13.26 56.12 -22.05
N SER A 87 12.25 56.70 -22.71
CA SER A 87 11.44 56.27 -23.86
C SER A 87 11.01 54.80 -24.08
N PRO A 88 9.71 54.54 -24.32
CA PRO A 88 9.20 53.23 -24.72
C PRO A 88 9.40 52.99 -26.23
N THR A 89 9.96 51.85 -26.62
CA THR A 89 9.89 51.35 -28.00
C THR A 89 8.96 50.14 -28.05
N ALA A 90 7.98 50.23 -28.94
CA ALA A 90 6.87 49.31 -29.15
C ALA A 90 7.30 47.89 -29.59
N PRO A 91 6.40 46.88 -29.50
CA PRO A 91 6.74 45.48 -29.63
C PRO A 91 6.66 45.00 -31.09
N PRO A 92 7.46 43.98 -31.49
CA PRO A 92 7.07 43.10 -32.57
C PRO A 92 6.44 41.80 -32.03
N THR A 93 5.14 41.68 -32.31
CA THR A 93 4.35 40.51 -32.69
C THR A 93 4.92 39.11 -32.38
N ARG A 94 4.22 38.38 -31.50
CA ARG A 94 4.35 36.92 -31.39
C ARG A 94 3.98 36.27 -32.73
N THR A 95 4.93 35.57 -33.34
CA THR A 95 4.60 34.56 -34.35
C THR A 95 4.16 33.29 -33.63
N ALA A 96 2.90 32.90 -33.85
CA ALA A 96 2.41 31.58 -33.47
C ALA A 96 3.11 30.52 -34.33
N PRO A 97 3.74 29.50 -33.74
CA PRO A 97 4.15 28.31 -34.49
C PRO A 97 2.91 27.58 -35.02
N PRO A 98 2.96 26.99 -36.23
CA PRO A 98 1.84 26.26 -36.80
C PRO A 98 1.46 25.04 -35.96
N ALA A 99 0.16 24.73 -35.99
CA ALA A 99 -0.48 23.65 -35.27
C ALA A 99 0.25 22.30 -35.42
N PRO A 100 0.37 21.48 -34.35
CA PRO A 100 0.83 20.11 -34.49
C PRO A 100 -0.19 19.33 -35.31
N THR A 101 0.24 18.85 -36.47
CA THR A 101 -0.47 17.83 -37.25
C THR A 101 -0.60 16.59 -36.37
N LEU A 102 -1.83 16.17 -36.06
CA LEU A 102 -2.06 14.87 -35.42
C LEU A 102 -1.55 13.77 -36.36
N PRO A 103 -0.57 12.94 -35.98
CA PRO A 103 -0.41 11.65 -36.62
C PRO A 103 -1.60 10.77 -36.22
N THR A 104 -2.31 10.36 -37.26
CA THR A 104 -3.38 9.38 -37.30
C THR A 104 -3.12 8.21 -36.34
N LYS A 105 -4.12 7.95 -35.48
CA LYS A 105 -4.35 6.70 -34.75
C LYS A 105 -3.67 5.50 -35.41
N PRO A 106 -2.64 4.89 -34.79
CA PRO A 106 -2.33 3.51 -35.08
C PRO A 106 -3.49 2.68 -34.54
N ALA A 107 -4.22 2.05 -35.46
CA ALA A 107 -5.07 0.92 -35.12
C ALA A 107 -4.15 -0.20 -34.64
N PHE A 108 -3.97 -0.32 -33.32
CA PHE A 108 -3.42 -1.54 -32.76
C PHE A 108 -4.51 -2.61 -32.81
N THR A 109 -4.48 -3.35 -33.91
CA THR A 109 -4.86 -4.76 -33.95
C THR A 109 -4.35 -5.42 -32.67
N SER A 110 -5.27 -5.88 -31.83
CA SER A 110 -4.97 -6.70 -30.67
C SER A 110 -4.42 -8.04 -31.16
N ALA A 111 -3.10 -8.11 -31.36
CA ALA A 111 -2.40 -9.38 -31.37
C ALA A 111 -2.54 -9.94 -29.95
N ALA A 112 -3.35 -10.99 -29.80
CA ALA A 112 -3.45 -11.74 -28.56
C ALA A 112 -2.06 -12.35 -28.25
N SER A 113 -1.26 -11.63 -27.47
CA SER A 113 -0.10 -12.21 -26.80
C SER A 113 -0.62 -13.23 -25.78
N PRO A 114 -0.08 -14.46 -25.72
CA PRO A 114 -0.48 -15.46 -24.72
C PRO A 114 -0.02 -15.10 -23.30
N THR A 115 0.68 -13.97 -23.13
CA THR A 115 1.14 -13.47 -21.84
C THR A 115 0.10 -12.51 -21.28
N PRO A 116 -0.47 -12.77 -20.09
CA PRO A 116 -1.41 -11.83 -19.49
C PRO A 116 -0.71 -10.50 -19.20
N HIS A 117 -1.30 -9.41 -19.69
CA HIS A 117 -0.82 -8.06 -19.45
C HIS A 117 -1.56 -7.45 -18.25
N LEU A 118 -0.86 -6.66 -17.44
CA LEU A 118 -1.48 -5.86 -16.38
C LEU A 118 -2.57 -4.97 -16.99
N PRO A 119 -3.82 -4.98 -16.48
CA PRO A 119 -4.85 -4.10 -17.00
C PRO A 119 -4.46 -2.63 -16.78
N LEU A 120 -4.61 -1.81 -17.82
CA LEU A 120 -4.19 -0.39 -17.89
C LEU A 120 -4.62 0.46 -16.68
N SER A 121 -5.73 0.11 -16.03
CA SER A 121 -6.25 0.82 -14.85
C SER A 121 -5.37 0.66 -13.59
N LEU A 122 -4.49 -0.34 -13.54
CA LEU A 122 -3.55 -0.56 -12.41
C LEU A 122 -2.15 0.01 -12.70
N GLU A 123 -1.86 0.39 -13.94
CA GLU A 123 -0.55 0.89 -14.37
C GLU A 123 -0.24 2.27 -13.76
N ILE A 124 -1.27 3.08 -13.48
CA ILE A 124 -1.16 4.40 -12.86
C ILE A 124 -0.72 4.31 -11.38
N MET A 125 -0.83 3.14 -10.74
CA MET A 125 -0.43 2.92 -9.34
C MET A 125 0.96 2.25 -9.21
N VAL A 126 1.61 1.91 -10.32
CA VAL A 126 2.97 1.35 -10.35
C VAL A 126 3.98 2.48 -10.25
N ILE A 127 4.11 3.06 -9.04
CA ILE A 127 5.24 3.96 -8.72
C ILE A 127 6.40 3.08 -8.25
N SER A 128 6.97 2.28 -9.15
CA SER A 128 8.22 1.56 -8.84
C SER A 128 9.40 2.49 -9.14
N THR A 129 10.11 2.92 -8.09
CA THR A 129 11.39 3.63 -8.22
C THR A 129 12.56 2.69 -8.48
N VAL A 130 12.33 1.38 -8.48
CA VAL A 130 13.34 0.33 -8.65
C VAL A 130 13.00 -0.48 -9.90
N THR A 131 13.94 -0.53 -10.84
CA THR A 131 13.85 -1.35 -12.05
C THR A 131 13.97 -2.83 -11.66
N PRO A 132 13.02 -3.69 -12.05
CA PRO A 132 13.10 -5.12 -11.79
C PRO A 132 14.30 -5.74 -12.52
N GLN A 133 14.98 -6.68 -11.87
CA GLN A 133 16.06 -7.42 -12.49
C GLN A 133 15.46 -8.43 -13.48
N PRO A 134 15.89 -8.45 -14.76
CA PRO A 134 15.29 -9.34 -15.78
C PRO A 134 15.48 -10.82 -15.44
N SER A 135 16.57 -11.17 -14.75
CA SER A 135 16.84 -12.54 -14.29
C SER A 135 16.03 -12.96 -13.06
N ALA A 136 15.17 -12.10 -12.50
CA ALA A 136 14.27 -12.46 -11.42
C ALA A 136 13.28 -13.53 -11.89
N THR A 137 13.18 -14.62 -11.12
CA THR A 137 12.33 -15.77 -11.46
C THR A 137 11.41 -16.09 -10.29
N ILE A 138 10.17 -16.43 -10.62
CA ILE A 138 9.18 -16.99 -9.72
C ILE A 138 8.94 -18.43 -10.17
N GLY A 139 9.05 -19.39 -9.25
CA GLY A 139 8.73 -20.79 -9.54
C GLY A 139 7.23 -21.06 -9.52
N ASP A 140 6.86 -22.33 -9.72
CA ASP A 140 5.46 -22.76 -9.69
C ASP A 140 4.71 -22.28 -8.44
N ILE A 141 3.55 -21.67 -8.68
CA ILE A 141 2.63 -21.24 -7.62
C ILE A 141 1.84 -22.46 -7.13
N ARG A 142 1.95 -22.75 -5.84
CA ARG A 142 1.26 -23.85 -5.16
C ARG A 142 0.25 -23.28 -4.16
N PHE A 143 -0.94 -23.89 -4.15
CA PHE A 143 -2.06 -23.45 -3.31
C PHE A 143 -2.19 -24.31 -2.06
N ALA A 144 -2.44 -23.66 -0.92
CA ALA A 144 -2.70 -24.34 0.34
C ALA A 144 -3.53 -23.48 1.32
N GLU A 145 -4.28 -24.11 2.21
CA GLU A 145 -4.97 -23.44 3.33
C GLU A 145 -4.05 -23.17 4.54
N ALA A 146 -2.93 -23.90 4.62
CA ALA A 146 -1.95 -23.82 5.68
C ALA A 146 -0.53 -23.92 5.13
N LEU A 147 0.40 -23.24 5.80
CA LEU A 147 1.82 -23.25 5.48
C LEU A 147 2.62 -23.71 6.70
N GLN A 148 3.71 -24.42 6.45
CA GLN A 148 4.78 -24.70 7.41
C GLN A 148 6.05 -24.03 6.87
N ASP A 149 6.51 -22.95 7.51
CA ASP A 149 7.72 -22.21 7.07
C ASP A 149 7.69 -21.79 5.59
N ASN A 150 6.56 -21.25 5.13
CA ASN A 150 6.22 -20.93 3.73
C ASN A 150 6.11 -22.13 2.77
N TYR A 151 6.29 -23.36 3.23
CA TYR A 151 5.97 -24.56 2.46
C TYR A 151 4.48 -24.89 2.54
N PRO A 152 3.80 -25.15 1.41
CA PRO A 152 2.40 -25.53 1.41
C PRO A 152 2.20 -26.87 2.10
N VAL A 153 1.26 -26.93 3.06
CA VAL A 153 0.86 -28.18 3.70
C VAL A 153 -0.16 -28.87 2.79
N GLY A 154 0.28 -29.93 2.11
CA GLY A 154 -0.48 -30.62 1.09
C GLY A 154 -0.38 -29.95 -0.30
N ASN A 155 -0.81 -30.67 -1.32
CA ASN A 155 -0.84 -30.19 -2.69
C ASN A 155 -2.19 -30.56 -3.30
N ARG A 156 -3.04 -29.56 -3.54
CA ARG A 156 -4.37 -29.74 -4.14
C ARG A 156 -4.62 -28.64 -5.14
N VAL A 157 -5.16 -29.03 -6.29
CA VAL A 157 -5.64 -28.12 -7.34
C VAL A 157 -7.16 -28.00 -7.34
N GLU A 158 -7.85 -28.87 -6.59
CA GLU A 158 -9.28 -28.80 -6.35
C GLU A 158 -9.56 -28.61 -4.87
N TRP A 159 -10.41 -27.63 -4.57
CA TRP A 159 -10.81 -27.25 -3.23
C TRP A 159 -12.33 -27.30 -3.10
N ARG A 160 -12.82 -27.41 -1.87
CA ARG A 160 -14.25 -27.40 -1.58
C ARG A 160 -14.55 -26.41 -0.47
N ASN A 161 -15.67 -25.72 -0.59
CA ASN A 161 -16.18 -24.90 0.50
C ASN A 161 -16.52 -25.74 1.74
N PRO A 162 -16.37 -25.17 2.96
CA PRO A 162 -16.03 -23.76 3.24
C PRO A 162 -14.52 -23.48 3.29
N LEU A 163 -14.05 -22.48 2.52
CA LEU A 163 -12.70 -21.95 2.67
C LEU A 163 -12.69 -20.75 3.63
N LYS A 164 -11.60 -20.63 4.39
CA LYS A 164 -11.34 -19.45 5.24
C LYS A 164 -10.25 -18.56 4.65
N ARG A 165 -9.26 -19.16 3.98
CA ARG A 165 -8.11 -18.48 3.40
C ARG A 165 -7.47 -19.35 2.34
N MET A 166 -6.71 -18.73 1.46
CA MET A 166 -5.86 -19.39 0.47
C MET A 166 -4.49 -18.73 0.45
N TYR A 167 -3.45 -19.55 0.46
CA TYR A 167 -2.07 -19.14 0.24
C TYR A 167 -1.64 -19.54 -1.17
N ALA A 168 -1.00 -18.63 -1.89
CA ALA A 168 -0.23 -18.93 -3.08
C ALA A 168 1.27 -18.86 -2.72
N SER A 169 1.90 -20.01 -2.54
CA SER A 169 3.32 -20.16 -2.17
C SER A 169 4.16 -20.51 -3.39
N PHE A 170 5.32 -19.87 -3.52
CA PHE A 170 6.26 -20.09 -4.62
C PHE A 170 7.69 -19.80 -4.17
N ALA A 171 8.64 -20.48 -4.83
CA ALA A 171 10.05 -20.14 -4.70
C ALA A 171 10.40 -18.94 -5.59
N TYR A 172 11.43 -18.19 -5.23
CA TYR A 172 11.93 -17.08 -6.02
C TYR A 172 13.45 -17.06 -6.02
N THR A 173 14.04 -16.48 -7.08
CA THR A 173 15.49 -16.30 -7.24
C THR A 173 15.79 -14.97 -7.93
N HIS A 174 16.98 -14.40 -7.68
CA HIS A 174 17.45 -13.12 -8.24
C HIS A 174 16.47 -11.96 -8.04
N MET A 175 15.77 -11.94 -6.91
CA MET A 175 14.82 -10.87 -6.61
C MET A 175 15.55 -9.67 -6.01
N THR A 176 15.25 -8.46 -6.48
CA THR A 176 15.86 -7.24 -5.93
C THR A 176 15.11 -6.77 -4.70
N TYR A 177 15.80 -6.40 -3.64
CA TYR A 177 15.17 -5.75 -2.49
C TYR A 177 14.49 -4.43 -2.93
N GLY A 178 13.28 -4.17 -2.45
CA GLY A 178 12.53 -2.95 -2.75
C GLY A 178 11.81 -2.95 -4.10
N VAL A 179 12.02 -3.94 -4.98
CA VAL A 179 11.28 -4.04 -6.24
C VAL A 179 9.78 -4.19 -5.96
N GLN A 180 8.93 -3.50 -6.72
CA GLN A 180 7.49 -3.67 -6.56
C GLN A 180 7.06 -5.05 -7.07
N PHE A 181 6.23 -5.76 -6.32
CA PHE A 181 5.51 -6.94 -6.80
C PHE A 181 4.01 -6.64 -6.87
N THR A 182 3.31 -7.39 -7.71
CA THR A 182 1.85 -7.36 -7.79
C THR A 182 1.33 -8.78 -7.97
N ALA A 183 0.44 -9.22 -7.09
CA ALA A 183 -0.30 -10.48 -7.19
C ALA A 183 -1.77 -10.17 -7.48
N LEU A 184 -2.28 -10.65 -8.61
CA LEU A 184 -3.67 -10.48 -9.01
C LEU A 184 -4.40 -11.81 -8.86
N TRP A 185 -5.56 -11.80 -8.19
CA TRP A 185 -6.42 -12.96 -8.00
C TRP A 185 -7.65 -12.80 -8.87
N PHE A 186 -7.84 -13.75 -9.79
CA PHE A 186 -8.97 -13.83 -10.67
C PHE A 186 -9.86 -15.02 -10.30
N ARG A 187 -11.15 -14.89 -10.58
CA ARG A 187 -12.14 -15.97 -10.56
C ARG A 187 -12.91 -15.93 -11.86
N ASN A 188 -12.88 -17.00 -12.66
CA ASN A 188 -13.52 -17.08 -13.98
C ASN A 188 -13.16 -15.88 -14.90
N GLY A 189 -11.93 -15.37 -14.79
CA GLY A 189 -11.46 -14.19 -15.55
C GLY A 189 -11.82 -12.82 -14.94
N GLU A 190 -12.60 -12.77 -13.86
CA GLU A 190 -12.92 -11.53 -13.14
C GLU A 190 -11.91 -11.30 -12.01
N LEU A 191 -11.35 -10.09 -11.89
CA LEU A 191 -10.43 -9.73 -10.81
C LEU A 191 -11.21 -9.62 -9.48
N VAL A 192 -10.90 -10.49 -8.52
CA VAL A 192 -11.58 -10.54 -7.20
C VAL A 192 -10.73 -9.98 -6.07
N ALA A 193 -9.40 -10.02 -6.18
CA ALA A 193 -8.49 -9.42 -5.21
C ALA A 193 -7.14 -9.08 -5.85
N PHE A 194 -6.39 -8.17 -5.22
CA PHE A 194 -5.00 -7.92 -5.58
C PHE A 194 -4.19 -7.52 -4.36
N GLU A 195 -2.88 -7.76 -4.45
CA GLU A 195 -1.88 -7.32 -3.49
C GLU A 195 -0.71 -6.69 -4.25
N SER A 196 -0.20 -5.55 -3.77
CA SER A 196 1.00 -4.93 -4.33
C SER A 196 1.83 -4.29 -3.23
N GLY A 197 3.15 -4.31 -3.39
CA GLY A 197 4.06 -3.66 -2.46
C GLY A 197 5.54 -3.89 -2.80
N PRO A 198 6.45 -3.25 -2.05
CA PRO A 198 7.88 -3.45 -2.23
C PRO A 198 8.31 -4.80 -1.65
N TRP A 199 9.15 -5.53 -2.38
CA TRP A 199 9.79 -6.76 -1.95
C TRP A 199 10.74 -6.54 -0.78
N LYS A 200 10.75 -7.44 0.21
CA LYS A 200 11.39 -7.19 1.53
C LYS A 200 12.67 -7.95 1.84
N THR A 201 12.95 -9.03 1.15
CA THR A 201 14.13 -9.88 1.45
C THR A 201 15.20 -9.80 0.37
N GLY A 202 14.79 -9.76 -0.90
CA GLY A 202 15.70 -9.88 -2.05
C GLY A 202 16.35 -11.27 -2.14
N GLY A 203 17.23 -11.46 -3.13
CA GLY A 203 17.96 -12.71 -3.34
C GLY A 203 17.08 -13.87 -3.78
N HIS A 204 17.10 -14.96 -3.01
CA HIS A 204 16.34 -16.17 -3.25
C HIS A 204 15.60 -16.63 -1.98
N GLY A 205 14.59 -17.49 -2.14
CA GLY A 205 13.85 -18.02 -1.02
C GLY A 205 12.48 -18.54 -1.41
N ARG A 206 11.58 -18.63 -0.41
CA ARG A 206 10.18 -18.99 -0.60
C ARG A 206 9.29 -18.03 0.18
N VAL A 207 8.23 -17.58 -0.47
CA VAL A 207 7.24 -16.67 0.12
C VAL A 207 5.85 -17.13 -0.27
N ALA A 208 4.84 -16.63 0.43
CA ALA A 208 3.45 -16.81 0.06
C ALA A 208 2.68 -15.50 0.13
N VAL A 209 1.80 -15.29 -0.85
CA VAL A 209 0.74 -14.29 -0.78
C VAL A 209 -0.52 -14.93 -0.24
N LYS A 210 -1.30 -14.18 0.54
CA LYS A 210 -2.46 -14.71 1.25
C LYS A 210 -3.72 -13.93 0.89
N TRP A 211 -4.77 -14.64 0.53
CA TRP A 211 -6.12 -14.10 0.41
C TRP A 211 -7.04 -14.73 1.45
N GLU A 212 -7.73 -13.91 2.24
CA GLU A 212 -8.57 -14.33 3.38
C GLU A 212 -9.86 -13.47 3.40
N PRO A 213 -10.76 -13.64 2.41
CA PRO A 213 -12.07 -12.99 2.40
C PRO A 213 -13.03 -13.68 3.40
N ALA A 214 -14.24 -13.16 3.56
CA ALA A 214 -15.25 -13.85 4.37
C ALA A 214 -15.58 -15.24 3.77
N PRO A 215 -15.90 -16.27 4.57
CA PRO A 215 -16.28 -17.59 4.06
C PRO A 215 -17.39 -17.56 3.00
N GLN A 216 -18.30 -16.59 3.11
CA GLN A 216 -19.42 -16.37 2.19
C GLN A 216 -18.99 -15.90 0.79
N GLU A 217 -17.82 -15.26 0.68
CA GLU A 217 -17.30 -14.67 -0.57
C GLU A 217 -16.52 -15.68 -1.43
N TRP A 218 -16.30 -16.89 -0.90
CA TRP A 218 -15.69 -18.00 -1.62
C TRP A 218 -16.71 -18.66 -2.56
N HIS A 219 -16.99 -18.02 -3.69
CA HIS A 219 -17.90 -18.58 -4.70
C HIS A 219 -17.20 -19.65 -5.55
N PRO A 220 -17.90 -20.73 -5.95
CA PRO A 220 -17.31 -21.77 -6.80
C PRO A 220 -16.87 -21.21 -8.17
N GLY A 221 -15.81 -21.80 -8.73
CA GLY A 221 -15.25 -21.39 -10.01
C GLY A 221 -13.76 -21.72 -10.16
N GLU A 222 -13.21 -21.32 -11.29
CA GLU A 222 -11.78 -21.43 -11.58
C GLU A 222 -11.07 -20.17 -11.10
N TYR A 223 -10.14 -20.35 -10.18
CA TYR A 223 -9.32 -19.29 -9.63
C TYR A 223 -7.95 -19.29 -10.28
N GLU A 224 -7.44 -18.08 -10.54
CA GLU A 224 -6.13 -17.86 -11.14
C GLU A 224 -5.38 -16.79 -10.34
N VAL A 225 -4.11 -17.04 -10.03
CA VAL A 225 -3.20 -16.03 -9.48
C VAL A 225 -2.16 -15.71 -10.52
N GLN A 226 -2.11 -14.46 -10.94
CA GLN A 226 -1.06 -13.94 -11.81
C GLN A 226 -0.10 -13.10 -10.99
N PHE A 227 1.20 -13.39 -11.12
CA PHE A 227 2.24 -12.72 -10.35
C PHE A 227 3.14 -11.89 -11.25
N PHE A 228 3.33 -10.64 -10.87
CA PHE A 228 4.14 -9.66 -11.58
C PHE A 228 5.25 -9.12 -10.67
N VAL A 229 6.40 -8.81 -11.28
CA VAL A 229 7.51 -8.09 -10.66
C VAL A 229 7.76 -6.85 -11.49
N GLY A 230 7.55 -5.67 -10.90
CA GLY A 230 7.36 -4.44 -11.65
C GLY A 230 6.14 -4.55 -12.57
N THR A 231 6.37 -4.39 -13.88
CA THR A 231 5.37 -4.57 -14.93
C THR A 231 5.47 -5.92 -15.65
N GLU A 232 6.47 -6.73 -15.30
CA GLU A 232 6.75 -7.98 -15.99
C GLU A 232 5.98 -9.13 -15.34
N TRP A 233 5.22 -9.88 -16.14
CA TRP A 233 4.61 -11.12 -15.70
C TRP A 233 5.68 -12.19 -15.45
N LYS A 234 5.58 -12.90 -14.32
CA LYS A 234 6.57 -13.93 -13.95
C LYS A 234 5.97 -15.33 -13.83
N ALA A 235 4.75 -15.46 -13.33
CA ALA A 235 4.14 -16.77 -13.14
C ALA A 235 2.61 -16.68 -13.03
N THR A 236 1.95 -17.79 -13.33
CA THR A 236 0.52 -17.99 -13.12
C THR A 236 0.28 -19.33 -12.42
N GLY A 237 -0.62 -19.35 -11.44
CA GLY A 237 -1.11 -20.57 -10.80
C GLY A 237 -2.63 -20.65 -10.86
N ARG A 238 -3.19 -21.85 -10.93
CA ARG A 238 -4.65 -22.08 -10.97
C ARG A 238 -5.12 -23.11 -9.96
N PHE A 239 -6.35 -22.95 -9.48
CA PHE A 239 -7.08 -23.96 -8.72
C PHE A 239 -8.59 -23.85 -8.96
N SER A 240 -9.31 -24.95 -8.78
CA SER A 240 -10.78 -25.00 -8.89
C SER A 240 -11.39 -25.04 -7.49
N LEU A 241 -12.45 -24.24 -7.26
CA LEU A 241 -13.25 -24.28 -6.04
C LEU A 241 -14.65 -24.81 -6.34
N LYS A 242 -15.06 -25.85 -5.59
CA LYS A 242 -16.37 -26.50 -5.72
C LYS A 242 -17.22 -26.30 -4.46
N GLY A 243 -18.53 -26.41 -4.64
CA GLY A 243 -19.51 -26.30 -3.55
C GLY A 243 -19.91 -24.87 -3.23
N ASN A 244 -21.11 -24.69 -2.70
CA ASN A 244 -21.63 -23.36 -2.37
C ASN A 244 -20.97 -22.82 -1.10
N PRO A 245 -20.77 -21.49 -1.00
CA PRO A 245 -20.32 -20.88 0.24
C PRO A 245 -21.34 -21.13 1.37
N PRO A 246 -20.90 -21.13 2.63
CA PRO A 246 -21.81 -21.28 3.77
C PRO A 246 -22.83 -20.15 3.77
N THR A 247 -24.12 -20.48 3.89
CA THR A 247 -25.17 -19.48 4.07
C THR A 247 -25.00 -18.81 5.44
N SER A 248 -25.08 -17.48 5.50
CA SER A 248 -25.12 -16.75 6.78
C SER A 248 -26.38 -17.12 7.55
N THR A 249 -26.33 -18.16 8.37
CA THR A 249 -27.41 -18.47 9.30
C THR A 249 -27.34 -17.45 10.43
N PHE A 250 -28.26 -16.48 10.44
CA PHE A 250 -28.58 -15.77 11.66
C PHE A 250 -29.16 -16.80 12.61
N THR A 251 -28.38 -17.27 13.58
CA THR A 251 -28.94 -18.03 14.70
C THR A 251 -29.68 -17.03 15.58
N PRO A 252 -31.03 -17.05 15.65
CA PRO A 252 -31.71 -16.28 16.68
C PRO A 252 -31.24 -16.83 18.03
N THR A 253 -30.64 -15.98 18.86
CA THR A 253 -30.35 -16.29 20.25
C THR A 253 -31.67 -16.69 20.90
N LEU A 254 -31.84 -17.97 21.21
CA LEU A 254 -33.04 -18.47 21.90
C LEU A 254 -33.11 -17.80 23.27
N THR A 255 -34.24 -17.14 23.52
CA THR A 255 -34.67 -16.54 24.77
C THR A 255 -34.38 -17.46 25.97
N PRO A 256 -33.84 -16.96 27.09
CA PRO A 256 -33.58 -17.80 28.26
C PRO A 256 -34.88 -18.45 28.74
N SER A 257 -34.85 -19.79 28.86
CA SER A 257 -35.95 -20.60 29.41
C SER A 257 -36.14 -20.27 30.90
N PRO A 258 -37.39 -20.06 31.39
CA PRO A 258 -37.63 -19.83 32.80
C PRO A 258 -37.26 -21.09 33.61
N THR A 259 -36.38 -20.90 34.60
CA THR A 259 -35.94 -21.91 35.58
C THR A 259 -37.13 -22.62 36.22
N PRO A 260 -37.17 -23.97 36.28
CA PRO A 260 -38.20 -24.68 37.02
C PRO A 260 -38.04 -24.43 38.53
N THR A 261 -39.09 -23.89 39.15
CA THR A 261 -39.21 -23.73 40.61
C THR A 261 -39.17 -25.10 41.29
N ALA A 262 -38.25 -25.30 42.23
CA ALA A 262 -38.20 -26.49 43.05
C ALA A 262 -39.40 -26.52 44.03
N THR A 263 -40.26 -27.53 43.89
CA THR A 263 -41.32 -27.83 44.85
C THR A 263 -40.70 -28.46 46.10
N VAL A 264 -40.80 -27.77 47.24
CA VAL A 264 -40.40 -28.31 48.55
C VAL A 264 -41.51 -29.26 49.03
N THR A 265 -41.17 -30.54 49.17
CA THR A 265 -42.03 -31.55 49.82
C THR A 265 -41.87 -31.45 51.34
N PRO A 266 -42.95 -31.41 52.15
CA PRO A 266 -42.82 -31.38 53.60
C PRO A 266 -42.55 -32.78 54.14
N ALA A 267 -41.57 -32.90 55.05
CA ALA A 267 -41.30 -34.12 55.79
C ALA A 267 -42.18 -34.20 57.05
N LYS A 268 -42.63 -35.42 57.36
CA LYS A 268 -43.39 -35.79 58.56
C LYS A 268 -42.44 -36.11 59.72
#